data_AF-A0A9P8CS90-F1
#
_entry.id   AF-A0A9P8CS90-F1
#
_cell.length_a   1.000
_cell.length_b   1.000
_cell.length_c   1.000
_cell.angle_alpha   90.00
_cell.angle_beta   90.00
_cell.angle_gamma   90.00
#
_symmetry.space_group_name_H-M   'P 1'
#
loop_
_entity.id
_entity.type
_entity.pdbx_description
1 polymer ?
#
loop_
_entity_poly.entity_id
_entity_poly.type
_entity_poly.pdbx_seq_one_letter_code
_entity_poly.pdbx_strand_id
1 'polypeptide(L)'
;MGSCESPAFWNVNIPPEQHTFSCPEYLRHLTPKDVGIIATPDSEYTAQSWDEVRQIVATNSLESFKRVPSDLRRYRSFVYRLVQDYGSVHAFLLKERLRWEEPVKPRGAPFELEDDYKILFNDWPYGVDKRIVHLVVWTKFSLAEDPKTGDLTDQARRDTEAFMEKVFYENVPRERVIWFKNWAALKSVNAVEHFHVMMYDPDPCFVQRVTQGDVPQCLREAH
;
A
#
# COMPACT_ATOMS: atom_id res chain seq x y z
N MET A 1 -18.60 -4.22 41.17
CA MET A 1 -17.28 -3.96 40.55
C MET A 1 -17.15 -4.89 39.37
N GLY A 2 -17.64 -4.49 38.19
CA GLY A 2 -17.54 -5.31 36.99
C GLY A 2 -16.12 -5.20 36.44
N SER A 3 -15.41 -6.31 36.33
CA SER A 3 -14.19 -6.34 35.54
C SER A 3 -14.57 -5.94 34.12
N CYS A 4 -14.04 -4.81 33.65
CA CYS A 4 -14.12 -4.47 32.23
C CYS A 4 -13.18 -5.44 31.54
N GLU A 5 -13.67 -6.63 31.19
CA GLU A 5 -12.92 -7.57 30.37
C GLU A 5 -12.61 -6.86 29.06
N SER A 6 -11.32 -6.76 28.72
CA SER A 6 -10.90 -6.20 27.44
C SER A 6 -11.60 -7.00 26.33
N PRO A 7 -12.15 -6.32 25.32
CA PRO A 7 -12.82 -7.03 24.23
C PRO A 7 -11.83 -7.99 23.55
N ALA A 8 -12.35 -9.09 23.02
CA ALA A 8 -11.57 -9.97 22.16
C ALA A 8 -10.93 -9.15 21.01
N PHE A 9 -9.74 -9.53 20.55
CA PHE A 9 -8.97 -8.69 19.62
C PHE A 9 -9.77 -8.28 18.36
N TRP A 10 -10.64 -9.15 17.84
CA TRP A 10 -11.46 -8.87 16.65
C TRP A 10 -12.60 -7.87 16.90
N ASN A 11 -12.90 -7.60 18.18
CA ASN A 11 -13.89 -6.63 18.65
C ASN A 11 -13.25 -5.30 19.12
N VAL A 12 -11.93 -5.15 19.03
CA VAL A 12 -11.26 -3.86 19.29
C VAL A 12 -11.58 -2.88 18.14
N ASN A 13 -11.71 -1.59 18.48
CA ASN A 13 -12.07 -0.49 17.56
C ASN A 13 -13.40 -0.63 16.82
N ILE A 14 -14.30 -1.50 17.30
CA ILE A 14 -15.66 -1.60 16.78
C ILE A 14 -16.69 -1.29 17.90
N PRO A 15 -17.83 -0.66 17.56
CA PRO A 15 -18.89 -0.40 18.51
C PRO A 15 -19.46 -1.69 19.13
N PRO A 16 -19.88 -1.70 20.41
CA PRO A 16 -20.40 -2.88 21.09
C PRO A 16 -21.52 -3.61 20.35
N GLU A 17 -22.37 -2.87 19.64
CA GLU A 17 -23.47 -3.41 18.83
C GLU A 17 -23.01 -4.24 17.62
N GLN A 18 -21.75 -4.11 17.21
CA GLN A 18 -21.13 -4.89 16.13
C GLN A 18 -20.25 -6.03 16.65
N HIS A 19 -20.16 -6.22 17.97
CA HIS A 19 -19.31 -7.27 18.55
C HIS A 19 -19.84 -8.64 18.18
N THR A 20 -18.93 -9.51 17.75
CA THR A 20 -19.26 -10.91 17.46
C THR A 20 -18.71 -11.83 18.55
N PHE A 21 -19.46 -12.87 18.88
CA PHE A 21 -19.04 -13.87 19.87
C PHE A 21 -17.83 -14.69 19.37
N SER A 22 -17.77 -14.97 18.07
CA SER A 22 -16.67 -15.70 17.44
C SER A 22 -15.88 -14.80 16.48
N CYS A 23 -14.61 -15.15 16.26
CA CYS A 23 -13.73 -14.43 15.34
C CYS A 23 -14.27 -14.53 13.89
N PRO A 24 -14.53 -13.39 13.22
CA PRO A 24 -14.96 -13.35 11.82
C PRO A 24 -13.97 -14.08 10.89
N GLU A 25 -14.48 -14.69 9.83
CA GLU A 25 -13.67 -15.57 8.95
C GLU A 25 -12.44 -14.87 8.39
N TYR A 26 -12.60 -13.61 7.97
CA TYR A 26 -11.52 -12.79 7.41
C TYR A 26 -10.43 -12.41 8.42
N LEU A 27 -10.58 -12.75 9.70
CA LEU A 27 -9.60 -12.54 10.78
C LEU A 27 -9.09 -13.84 11.42
N ARG A 28 -9.52 -15.03 10.96
CA ARG A 28 -9.12 -16.31 11.60
C ARG A 28 -7.67 -16.71 11.32
N HIS A 29 -7.12 -16.32 10.18
CA HIS A 29 -5.79 -16.76 9.71
C HIS A 29 -4.80 -15.60 9.61
N LEU A 30 -4.67 -14.85 10.70
CA LEU A 30 -3.77 -13.71 10.79
C LEU A 30 -2.39 -14.11 11.31
N THR A 31 -1.38 -13.36 10.89
CA THR A 31 -0.05 -13.45 11.49
C THR A 31 -0.09 -12.93 12.94
N PRO A 32 0.83 -13.36 13.83
CA PRO A 32 0.92 -12.80 15.18
C PRO A 32 1.08 -11.27 15.17
N LYS A 33 1.81 -10.72 14.19
CA LYS A 33 1.96 -9.28 13.98
C LYS A 33 0.61 -8.61 13.74
N ASP A 34 -0.21 -9.16 12.82
CA ASP A 34 -1.51 -8.57 12.48
C ASP A 34 -2.52 -8.69 13.62
N VAL A 35 -2.51 -9.81 14.36
CA VAL A 35 -3.32 -9.96 15.59
C VAL A 35 -2.94 -8.87 16.59
N GLY A 36 -1.64 -8.66 16.82
CA GLY A 36 -1.14 -7.60 17.70
C GLY A 36 -1.57 -6.21 17.26
N ILE A 37 -1.49 -5.90 15.97
CA ILE A 37 -1.93 -4.60 15.42
C ILE A 37 -3.44 -4.42 15.61
N ILE A 38 -4.27 -5.40 15.25
CA ILE A 38 -5.73 -5.29 15.36
C ILE A 38 -6.19 -5.22 16.83
N ALA A 39 -5.46 -5.87 17.73
CA ALA A 39 -5.73 -5.82 19.17
C ALA A 39 -5.44 -4.46 19.82
N THR A 40 -4.78 -3.53 19.13
CA THR A 40 -4.44 -2.21 19.65
C THR A 40 -5.57 -1.21 19.41
N PRO A 41 -6.05 -0.47 20.44
CA PRO A 41 -6.98 0.63 20.24
C PRO A 41 -6.39 1.71 19.32
N ASP A 42 -7.20 2.29 18.43
CA ASP A 42 -6.78 3.37 17.54
C ASP A 42 -6.28 4.60 18.32
N SER A 43 -6.77 4.82 19.54
CA SER A 43 -6.30 5.89 20.43
C SER A 43 -4.87 5.70 20.95
N GLU A 44 -4.37 4.46 20.94
CA GLU A 44 -3.00 4.12 21.33
C GLU A 44 -2.06 4.02 20.12
N TYR A 45 -2.61 4.14 18.92
CA TYR A 45 -1.86 4.12 17.68
C TYR A 45 -1.20 5.49 17.41
N THR A 46 0.09 5.47 17.09
CA THR A 46 0.85 6.65 16.69
C THR A 46 1.25 6.56 15.22
N ALA A 47 0.89 7.59 14.46
CA ALA A 47 1.28 7.73 13.06
C ALA A 47 2.80 7.87 12.92
N GLN A 48 3.39 7.14 11.98
CA GLN A 48 4.83 7.23 11.71
C GLN A 48 5.13 8.57 11.02
N SER A 49 6.05 9.33 11.60
CA SER A 49 6.52 10.61 11.08
C SER A 49 7.33 10.45 9.79
N TRP A 50 7.53 11.55 9.05
CA TRP A 50 8.34 11.53 7.83
C TRP A 50 9.77 11.03 8.05
N ASP A 51 10.40 11.41 9.17
CA ASP A 51 11.76 10.98 9.49
C ASP A 51 11.84 9.48 9.80
N GLU A 52 10.87 8.93 10.52
CA GLU A 52 10.78 7.48 10.76
C GLU A 52 10.54 6.71 9.46
N VAL A 53 9.65 7.21 8.61
CA VAL A 53 9.36 6.62 7.29
C VAL A 53 10.61 6.61 6.42
N ARG A 54 11.36 7.73 6.38
CA ARG A 54 12.66 7.81 5.68
C ARG A 54 13.67 6.82 6.25
N GLN A 55 13.76 6.71 7.58
CA GLN A 55 14.68 5.79 8.24
C GLN A 55 14.35 4.33 7.87
N ILE A 56 13.08 3.95 7.91
CA ILE A 56 12.62 2.60 7.54
C ILE A 56 13.03 2.24 6.12
N VAL A 57 12.83 3.15 5.17
CA VAL A 57 13.23 2.92 3.77
C VAL A 57 14.75 2.89 3.63
N ALA A 58 15.47 3.80 4.28
CA ALA A 58 16.93 3.85 4.23
C ALA A 58 17.60 2.60 4.82
N THR A 59 17.02 1.98 5.85
CA THR A 59 17.51 0.73 6.45
C THR A 59 16.90 -0.52 5.82
N ASN A 60 16.06 -0.37 4.79
CA ASN A 60 15.30 -1.45 4.14
C ASN A 60 14.48 -2.30 5.14
N SER A 61 14.03 -1.71 6.26
CA SER A 61 13.26 -2.38 7.32
C SER A 61 11.75 -2.29 7.07
N LEU A 62 11.34 -2.56 5.82
CA LEU A 62 9.99 -2.30 5.30
C LEU A 62 8.88 -3.03 6.09
N GLU A 63 9.22 -4.12 6.78
CA GLU A 63 8.34 -4.82 7.71
C GLU A 63 7.94 -3.98 8.93
N SER A 64 8.61 -2.86 9.19
CA SER A 64 8.27 -1.93 10.26
C SER A 64 7.05 -1.07 9.93
N PHE A 65 6.67 -0.98 8.65
CA PHE A 65 5.43 -0.33 8.27
C PHE A 65 4.22 -1.07 8.83
N LYS A 66 3.29 -0.30 9.39
CA LYS A 66 2.03 -0.79 9.96
C LYS A 66 0.89 0.08 9.47
N ARG A 67 -0.32 -0.49 9.44
CA ARG A 67 -1.56 0.27 9.22
C ARG A 67 -2.13 0.68 10.57
N VAL A 68 -3.00 1.70 10.54
CA VAL A 68 -3.91 1.97 11.67
C VAL A 68 -4.66 0.67 12.00
N PRO A 69 -4.84 0.29 13.28
CA PRO A 69 -5.50 -0.96 13.66
C PRO A 69 -6.87 -1.19 12.99
N SER A 70 -7.74 -0.18 13.02
CA SER A 70 -9.04 -0.24 12.34
C SER A 70 -8.92 -0.39 10.82
N ASP A 71 -7.98 0.30 10.16
CA ASP A 71 -7.76 0.18 8.72
C ASP A 71 -7.19 -1.19 8.33
N LEU A 72 -6.35 -1.81 9.17
CA LEU A 72 -5.90 -3.19 8.92
C LEU A 72 -7.09 -4.16 8.97
N ARG A 73 -7.98 -4.00 9.94
CA ARG A 73 -9.20 -4.81 10.04
C ARG A 73 -10.10 -4.64 8.81
N ARG A 74 -10.31 -3.39 8.37
CA ARG A 74 -11.09 -3.06 7.17
C ARG A 74 -10.45 -3.63 5.91
N TYR A 75 -9.13 -3.50 5.76
CA TYR A 75 -8.37 -4.10 4.66
C TYR A 75 -8.55 -5.61 4.60
N ARG A 76 -8.48 -6.32 5.74
CA ARG A 76 -8.70 -7.77 5.79
C ARG A 76 -10.10 -8.16 5.34
N SER A 77 -11.12 -7.43 5.79
CA SER A 77 -12.51 -7.62 5.35
C SER A 77 -12.69 -7.35 3.85
N PHE A 78 -12.08 -6.28 3.33
CA PHE A 78 -12.08 -5.93 1.92
C PHE A 78 -11.43 -7.02 1.06
N VAL A 79 -10.22 -7.46 1.39
CA VAL A 79 -9.52 -8.52 0.65
C VAL A 79 -10.32 -9.82 0.65
N TYR A 80 -10.92 -10.19 1.79
CA TYR A 80 -11.76 -11.38 1.87
C TYR A 80 -12.95 -11.30 0.90
N ARG A 81 -13.70 -10.20 0.88
CA ARG A 81 -14.83 -10.00 -0.06
C ARG A 81 -14.37 -9.97 -1.51
N LEU A 82 -13.31 -9.21 -1.78
CA LEU A 82 -12.72 -9.10 -3.12
C LEU A 82 -12.39 -10.48 -3.69
N VAL A 83 -11.76 -11.37 -2.91
CA VAL A 83 -11.41 -12.72 -3.37
C VAL A 83 -12.66 -13.55 -3.69
N GLN A 84 -13.78 -13.35 -2.97
CA GLN A 84 -15.05 -14.00 -3.32
C GLN A 84 -15.64 -13.44 -4.62
N ASP A 85 -15.61 -12.13 -4.79
CA ASP A 85 -16.29 -11.44 -5.91
C ASP A 85 -15.51 -11.53 -7.23
N TYR A 86 -14.17 -11.49 -7.16
CA TYR A 86 -13.27 -11.43 -8.32
C TYR A 86 -12.40 -12.68 -8.47
N GLY A 87 -12.45 -13.61 -7.52
CA GLY A 87 -11.58 -14.80 -7.48
C GLY A 87 -10.14 -14.53 -7.03
N SER A 88 -9.60 -13.33 -7.28
CA SER A 88 -8.27 -12.93 -6.80
C SER A 88 -8.06 -11.42 -6.75
N VAL A 89 -7.10 -10.98 -5.93
CA VAL A 89 -6.64 -9.57 -5.90
C VAL A 89 -6.10 -9.12 -7.24
N HIS A 90 -5.43 -10.02 -7.98
CA HIS A 90 -4.93 -9.74 -9.32
C HIS A 90 -6.05 -9.39 -10.30
N ALA A 91 -7.09 -10.22 -10.37
CA ALA A 91 -8.23 -10.02 -11.26
C ALA A 91 -8.92 -8.68 -10.98
N PHE A 92 -9.13 -8.35 -9.70
CA PHE A 92 -9.64 -7.03 -9.31
C PHE A 92 -8.74 -5.89 -9.76
N LEU A 93 -7.43 -5.97 -9.52
CA LEU A 93 -6.50 -4.91 -9.90
C LEU A 93 -6.51 -4.68 -11.40
N LEU A 94 -6.42 -5.73 -12.22
CA LEU A 94 -6.44 -5.58 -13.68
C LEU A 94 -7.78 -5.01 -14.17
N LYS A 95 -8.90 -5.52 -13.65
CA LYS A 95 -10.24 -5.14 -14.11
C LYS A 95 -10.67 -3.75 -13.64
N GLU A 96 -10.53 -3.46 -12.34
CA GLU A 96 -11.14 -2.28 -11.72
C GLU A 96 -10.17 -1.11 -11.55
N ARG A 97 -8.93 -1.40 -11.12
CA ARG A 97 -7.96 -0.34 -10.76
C ARG A 97 -7.11 0.08 -11.96
N LEU A 98 -6.47 -0.89 -12.62
CA LEU A 98 -5.54 -0.65 -13.71
C LEU A 98 -6.25 -0.50 -15.05
N ARG A 99 -7.30 -1.31 -15.28
CA ARG A 99 -8.01 -1.44 -16.56
C ARG A 99 -7.06 -1.88 -17.69
N TRP A 100 -6.23 -2.88 -17.39
CA TRP A 100 -5.33 -3.50 -18.35
C TRP A 100 -5.90 -4.84 -18.79
N GLU A 101 -5.88 -5.08 -20.09
CA GLU A 101 -6.32 -6.35 -20.67
C GLU A 101 -5.19 -7.39 -20.61
N GLU A 102 -5.57 -8.65 -20.41
CA GLU A 102 -4.63 -9.75 -20.45
C GLU A 102 -4.37 -10.24 -21.89
N PRO A 103 -3.13 -10.63 -22.24
CA PRO A 103 -1.95 -10.62 -21.39
C PRO A 103 -1.38 -9.21 -21.22
N VAL A 104 -1.05 -8.83 -19.98
CA VAL A 104 -0.42 -7.55 -19.68
C VAL A 104 0.99 -7.51 -20.27
N LYS A 105 1.18 -6.70 -21.32
CA LYS A 105 2.46 -6.55 -22.00
C LYS A 105 2.81 -5.07 -22.16
N PRO A 106 4.07 -4.68 -21.89
CA PRO A 106 4.52 -3.34 -22.20
C PRO A 106 4.58 -3.14 -23.72
N ARG A 107 4.35 -1.92 -24.18
CA ARG A 107 4.48 -1.48 -25.57
C ARG A 107 5.88 -0.98 -25.89
N GLY A 108 6.57 -0.38 -24.92
CA GLY A 108 7.91 0.20 -25.07
C GLY A 108 8.92 -0.32 -24.04
N ALA A 109 10.07 0.36 -23.98
CA ALA A 109 11.04 0.17 -22.91
C ALA A 109 10.48 0.66 -21.56
N PRO A 110 11.07 0.23 -20.42
CA PRO A 110 10.66 0.70 -19.09
C PRO A 110 10.51 2.23 -19.02
N PHE A 111 9.34 2.69 -18.58
CA PHE A 111 8.98 4.10 -18.43
C PHE A 111 9.03 4.97 -19.71
N GLU A 112 9.12 4.37 -20.91
CA GLU A 112 9.12 5.10 -22.18
C GLU A 112 7.72 5.61 -22.56
N LEU A 113 6.71 4.76 -22.41
CA LEU A 113 5.32 5.03 -22.79
C LEU A 113 4.42 5.11 -21.56
N GLU A 114 3.61 6.16 -21.46
CA GLU A 114 2.67 6.37 -20.34
C GLU A 114 1.61 5.25 -20.25
N ASP A 115 1.31 4.57 -21.36
CA ASP A 115 0.41 3.43 -21.38
C ASP A 115 0.92 2.22 -20.57
N ASP A 116 2.23 2.15 -20.29
CA ASP A 116 2.88 0.99 -19.67
C ASP A 116 3.02 1.09 -18.15
N TYR A 117 2.54 2.19 -17.56
CA TYR A 117 2.47 2.34 -16.11
C TYR A 117 1.23 3.11 -15.66
N LYS A 118 0.92 3.04 -14.36
CA LYS A 118 -0.17 3.82 -13.76
C LYS A 118 0.21 4.24 -12.36
N ILE A 119 -0.02 5.51 -12.03
CA ILE A 119 0.25 6.07 -10.71
C ILE A 119 -1.08 6.25 -10.01
N LEU A 120 -1.29 5.52 -8.92
CA LEU A 120 -2.55 5.51 -8.17
C LEU A 120 -2.27 5.77 -6.69
N PHE A 121 -3.29 6.17 -5.95
CA PHE A 121 -3.18 6.12 -4.48
C PHE A 121 -3.03 4.66 -4.04
N ASN A 122 -2.31 4.45 -2.95
CA ASN A 122 -2.40 3.18 -2.26
C ASN A 122 -3.82 3.01 -1.72
N ASP A 123 -4.52 1.97 -2.16
CA ASP A 123 -5.90 1.69 -1.77
C ASP A 123 -6.07 1.49 -0.26
N TRP A 124 -5.01 1.04 0.41
CA TRP A 124 -4.95 0.78 1.85
C TRP A 124 -3.58 1.23 2.39
N PRO A 125 -3.37 2.54 2.54
CA PRO A 125 -2.07 3.12 2.87
C PRO A 125 -1.60 2.69 4.27
N TYR A 126 -0.32 2.88 4.53
CA TYR A 126 0.21 2.70 5.88
C TYR A 126 -0.29 3.79 6.82
N GLY A 127 -0.24 3.49 8.11
CA GLY A 127 -0.48 4.47 9.14
C GLY A 127 0.77 5.35 9.25
N VAL A 128 0.74 6.47 8.56
CA VAL A 128 1.81 7.47 8.51
C VAL A 128 1.20 8.83 8.75
N ASP A 129 2.03 9.85 8.98
CA ASP A 129 1.60 11.24 9.09
C ASP A 129 0.64 11.60 7.95
N LYS A 130 -0.48 12.25 8.27
CA LYS A 130 -1.55 12.55 7.30
C LYS A 130 -1.11 13.47 6.15
N ARG A 131 0.02 14.17 6.31
CA ARG A 131 0.66 14.97 5.26
C ARG A 131 1.42 14.11 4.26
N ILE A 132 1.69 12.85 4.57
CA ILE A 132 2.36 11.91 3.68
C ILE A 132 1.33 11.34 2.70
N VAL A 133 1.55 11.60 1.41
CA VAL A 133 0.80 10.99 0.32
C VAL A 133 1.48 9.70 -0.08
N HIS A 134 0.76 8.57 0.02
CA HIS A 134 1.24 7.24 -0.35
C HIS A 134 0.66 6.80 -1.69
N LEU A 135 1.49 6.82 -2.73
CA LEU A 135 1.16 6.36 -4.06
C LEU A 135 1.78 4.99 -4.36
N VAL A 136 1.24 4.34 -5.38
CA VAL A 136 1.76 3.11 -5.98
C VAL A 136 1.91 3.34 -7.47
N VAL A 137 3.10 3.06 -7.98
CA VAL A 137 3.39 3.06 -9.41
C VAL A 137 3.34 1.61 -9.88
N TRP A 138 2.34 1.28 -10.68
CA TRP A 138 2.14 -0.03 -11.28
C TRP A 138 2.77 -0.06 -12.66
N THR A 139 3.44 -1.16 -13.02
CA THR A 139 4.14 -1.29 -14.31
C THR A 139 3.69 -2.54 -15.06
N LYS A 140 3.61 -2.46 -16.39
CA LYS A 140 3.40 -3.64 -17.27
C LYS A 140 4.68 -4.43 -17.51
N PHE A 141 5.84 -3.80 -17.27
CA PHE A 141 7.16 -4.41 -17.38
C PHE A 141 7.70 -4.83 -16.01
N SER A 142 8.65 -5.76 -16.04
CA SER A 142 9.31 -6.25 -14.84
C SER A 142 10.33 -5.26 -14.29
N LEU A 143 10.31 -5.06 -12.97
CA LEU A 143 11.36 -4.34 -12.24
C LEU A 143 12.47 -5.34 -11.88
N ALA A 144 13.39 -5.56 -12.84
CA ALA A 144 14.38 -6.63 -12.80
C ALA A 144 15.24 -6.62 -11.53
N GLU A 145 15.36 -7.78 -10.88
CA GLU A 145 16.11 -7.99 -9.65
C GLU A 145 17.42 -8.75 -9.92
N ASP A 146 18.46 -8.46 -9.13
CA ASP A 146 19.68 -9.26 -9.05
C ASP A 146 19.37 -10.56 -8.30
N PRO A 147 19.57 -11.75 -8.92
CA PRO A 147 19.25 -13.04 -8.29
C PRO A 147 20.03 -13.35 -7.02
N LYS A 148 21.17 -12.69 -6.77
CA LYS A 148 22.03 -12.92 -5.61
C LYS A 148 21.62 -12.09 -4.41
N THR A 149 21.21 -10.85 -4.64
CA THR A 149 20.88 -9.90 -3.56
C THR A 149 19.37 -9.77 -3.35
N GLY A 150 18.57 -10.09 -4.37
CA GLY A 150 17.13 -9.82 -4.41
C GLY A 150 16.80 -8.33 -4.57
N ASP A 151 17.80 -7.45 -4.72
CA ASP A 151 17.62 -6.02 -4.96
C ASP A 151 17.43 -5.74 -6.47
N LEU A 152 17.00 -4.54 -6.85
CA LEU A 152 16.93 -4.14 -8.25
C LEU A 152 18.31 -4.21 -8.91
N THR A 153 18.34 -4.68 -10.16
CA THR A 153 19.53 -4.54 -11.01
C THR A 153 19.90 -3.07 -11.17
N ASP A 154 21.18 -2.79 -11.40
CA ASP A 154 21.66 -1.41 -11.61
C ASP A 154 20.92 -0.70 -12.75
N GLN A 155 20.54 -1.42 -13.81
CA GLN A 155 19.78 -0.86 -14.91
C GLN A 155 18.36 -0.50 -14.48
N ALA A 156 17.62 -1.42 -13.84
CA ALA A 156 16.27 -1.15 -13.36
C ALA A 156 16.24 -0.01 -12.34
N ARG A 157 17.26 0.09 -11.48
CA ARG A 157 17.42 1.20 -10.54
C ARG A 157 17.64 2.52 -11.26
N ARG A 158 18.52 2.57 -12.27
CA ARG A 158 18.75 3.79 -13.08
C ARG A 158 17.48 4.23 -13.81
N ASP A 159 16.76 3.30 -14.44
CA ASP A 159 15.52 3.60 -15.17
C ASP A 159 14.44 4.14 -14.22
N THR A 160 14.33 3.56 -13.02
CA THR A 160 13.40 4.02 -11.99
C THR A 160 13.79 5.41 -11.46
N GLU A 161 15.07 5.67 -11.17
CA GLU A 161 15.52 7.00 -10.73
C GLU A 161 15.29 8.08 -11.81
N ALA A 162 15.52 7.76 -13.08
CA ALA A 162 15.24 8.70 -14.18
C ALA A 162 13.74 9.02 -14.30
N PHE A 163 12.88 8.01 -14.10
CA PHE A 163 11.43 8.22 -13.99
C PHE A 163 11.06 9.09 -12.79
N MET A 164 11.66 8.83 -11.62
CA MET A 164 11.43 9.61 -10.41
C MET A 164 11.83 11.08 -10.56
N GLU A 165 12.95 11.35 -11.23
CA GLU A 165 13.41 12.70 -11.56
C GLU A 165 12.34 13.45 -12.36
N LYS A 166 11.94 12.87 -13.50
CA LYS A 166 10.99 13.47 -14.44
C LYS A 166 9.60 13.70 -13.84
N VAL A 167 9.08 12.75 -13.05
CA VAL A 167 7.69 12.80 -12.59
C VAL A 167 7.55 13.49 -11.24
N PHE A 168 8.47 13.21 -10.31
CA PHE A 168 8.31 13.61 -8.91
C PHE A 168 9.29 14.70 -8.49
N TYR A 169 10.60 14.55 -8.72
CA TYR A 169 11.60 15.48 -8.19
C TYR A 169 11.54 16.89 -8.83
N GLU A 170 11.01 17.01 -10.06
CA GLU A 170 10.70 18.30 -10.68
C GLU A 170 9.56 19.07 -9.97
N ASN A 171 8.69 18.38 -9.23
CA ASN A 171 7.48 18.96 -8.61
C ASN A 171 7.54 18.99 -7.09
N VAL A 172 8.36 18.14 -6.47
CA VAL A 172 8.49 17.99 -5.01
C VAL A 172 9.97 17.89 -4.66
N PRO A 173 10.47 18.66 -3.65
CA PRO A 173 11.87 18.58 -3.24
C PRO A 173 12.30 17.15 -2.91
N ARG A 174 13.47 16.74 -3.39
CA ARG A 174 13.95 15.35 -3.32
C ARG A 174 13.98 14.80 -1.90
N GLU A 175 14.28 15.63 -0.90
CA GLU A 175 14.29 15.25 0.52
C GLU A 175 12.91 14.94 1.12
N ARG A 176 11.84 15.31 0.40
CA ARG A 176 10.43 15.05 0.72
C ARG A 176 9.82 13.95 -0.13
N VAL A 177 10.60 13.26 -0.95
CA VAL A 177 10.15 12.13 -1.76
C VAL A 177 11.01 10.92 -1.44
N ILE A 178 10.36 9.78 -1.25
CA ILE A 178 11.03 8.48 -1.17
C ILE A 178 10.27 7.49 -2.02
N TRP A 179 10.98 6.48 -2.51
CA TRP A 179 10.37 5.35 -3.16
C TRP A 179 11.01 4.05 -2.67
N PHE A 180 10.23 2.98 -2.67
CA PHE A 180 10.70 1.66 -2.26
C PHE A 180 9.86 0.57 -2.91
N LYS A 181 10.43 -0.61 -3.06
CA LYS A 181 9.75 -1.80 -3.56
C LYS A 181 9.66 -2.83 -2.44
N ASN A 182 8.45 -3.35 -2.18
CA ASN A 182 8.28 -4.45 -1.24
C ASN A 182 8.85 -5.73 -1.88
N TRP A 183 9.90 -6.28 -1.29
CA TRP A 183 10.52 -7.53 -1.74
C TRP A 183 9.57 -8.73 -1.55
N ALA A 184 9.81 -9.82 -2.29
CA ALA A 184 8.89 -10.95 -2.48
C ALA A 184 8.24 -11.53 -1.20
N ALA A 185 8.87 -11.41 -0.03
CA ALA A 185 8.33 -11.89 1.24
C ALA A 185 7.15 -11.04 1.80
N LEU A 186 6.97 -9.79 1.33
CA LEU A 186 5.93 -8.86 1.81
C LEU A 186 4.86 -8.54 0.75
N LYS A 187 4.99 -9.05 -0.48
CA LYS A 187 4.02 -8.81 -1.55
C LYS A 187 2.67 -9.45 -1.18
N SER A 188 1.67 -8.63 -0.87
CA SER A 188 0.28 -9.08 -0.78
C SER A 188 -0.33 -9.38 -2.16
N VAL A 189 0.30 -8.90 -3.23
CA VAL A 189 -0.11 -9.10 -4.63
C VAL A 189 1.13 -9.43 -5.45
N ASN A 190 1.34 -10.72 -5.74
CA ASN A 190 2.48 -11.19 -6.54
C ASN A 190 2.30 -11.01 -8.06
N ALA A 191 1.19 -10.41 -8.50
CA ALA A 191 0.70 -10.61 -9.86
C ALA A 191 0.83 -9.39 -10.78
N VAL A 192 1.13 -8.19 -10.27
CA VAL A 192 1.49 -7.01 -11.08
C VAL A 192 2.65 -6.29 -10.40
N GLU A 193 3.70 -5.99 -11.17
CA GLU A 193 4.88 -5.30 -10.65
C GLU A 193 4.56 -3.87 -10.28
N HIS A 194 5.10 -3.43 -9.14
CA HIS A 194 4.87 -2.11 -8.60
C HIS A 194 5.96 -1.70 -7.61
N PHE A 195 6.06 -0.39 -7.39
CA PHE A 195 6.80 0.19 -6.28
C PHE A 195 5.96 1.30 -5.65
N HIS A 196 6.30 1.64 -4.41
CA HIS A 196 5.65 2.68 -3.64
C HIS A 196 6.41 3.99 -3.77
N VAL A 197 5.67 5.09 -3.83
CA VAL A 197 6.20 6.44 -3.72
C VAL A 197 5.50 7.11 -2.55
N MET A 198 6.26 7.69 -1.64
CA MET A 198 5.73 8.53 -0.58
C MET A 198 6.28 9.93 -0.69
N MET A 199 5.40 10.91 -0.53
CA MET A 199 5.74 12.33 -0.60
C MET A 199 5.22 13.04 0.63
N TYR A 200 6.06 13.86 1.25
CA TYR A 200 5.66 14.65 2.41
C TYR A 200 5.17 16.03 2.01
N ASP A 201 3.90 16.30 2.31
CA ASP A 201 3.20 17.55 2.07
C ASP A 201 3.34 18.08 0.62
N PRO A 202 3.07 17.25 -0.42
CA PRO A 202 3.13 17.70 -1.80
C PRO A 202 1.94 18.60 -2.15
N ASP A 203 2.08 19.42 -3.20
CA ASP A 203 0.97 20.20 -3.76
C ASP A 203 -0.19 19.26 -4.18
N PRO A 204 -1.41 19.42 -3.62
CA PRO A 204 -2.57 18.63 -4.01
C PRO A 204 -2.89 18.68 -5.51
N CYS A 205 -2.59 19.79 -6.20
CA CYS A 205 -2.81 19.90 -7.65
C CYS A 205 -1.87 18.99 -8.43
N PHE A 206 -0.62 18.83 -7.97
CA PHE A 206 0.30 17.85 -8.53
C PHE A 206 -0.19 16.43 -8.29
N VAL A 207 -0.61 16.10 -7.06
CA VAL A 207 -1.12 14.77 -6.72
C VAL A 207 -2.36 14.42 -7.58
N GLN A 208 -3.28 15.37 -7.75
CA GLN A 208 -4.47 15.16 -8.58
C GLN A 208 -4.10 14.93 -10.05
N ARG A 209 -3.13 15.69 -10.58
CA ARG A 209 -2.65 15.54 -11.96
C ARG A 209 -1.99 14.18 -12.20
N VAL A 210 -1.06 13.79 -11.33
CA VAL A 210 -0.27 12.55 -11.51
C VAL A 210 -1.12 11.29 -11.31
N THR A 211 -2.14 11.37 -10.43
CA THR A 211 -3.08 10.26 -10.20
C THR A 211 -4.31 10.29 -11.11
N GLN A 212 -4.45 11.31 -11.97
CA GLN A 212 -5.60 11.54 -12.84
C GLN A 212 -6.95 11.51 -12.09
N GLY A 213 -6.98 12.04 -10.86
CA GLY A 213 -8.17 12.06 -10.01
C GLY A 213 -8.55 10.72 -9.39
N ASP A 214 -7.61 9.77 -9.26
CA ASP A 214 -7.84 8.51 -8.56
C ASP A 214 -8.29 8.72 -7.10
N VAL A 215 -9.08 7.79 -6.59
CA VAL A 215 -9.56 7.77 -5.20
C VAL A 215 -9.33 6.36 -4.63
N PRO A 216 -8.59 6.22 -3.52
CA PRO A 216 -8.26 4.92 -2.94
C PRO A 216 -9.49 4.18 -2.39
N GLN A 217 -9.45 2.85 -2.41
CA GLN A 217 -10.59 2.03 -1.96
C GLN A 217 -10.95 2.24 -0.48
N CYS A 218 -9.99 2.53 0.40
CA CYS A 218 -10.28 2.79 1.81
C CYS A 218 -11.22 3.98 2.05
N LEU A 219 -11.28 4.94 1.12
CA LEU A 219 -12.22 6.08 1.18
C LEU A 219 -13.58 5.75 0.55
N ARG A 220 -13.62 4.82 -0.42
CA ARG A 220 -14.87 4.37 -1.06
C ARG A 220 -15.68 3.46 -0.15
N GLU A 221 -15.01 2.66 0.69
CA GLU A 221 -15.61 1.77 1.69
C GLU A 221 -16.12 2.50 2.95
N ALA A 222 -15.96 3.83 3.05
CA ALA A 222 -16.45 4.62 4.18
C ALA A 222 -17.91 5.09 4.02
N HIS A 223 -18.58 4.67 2.93
CA HIS A 223 -19.95 4.99 2.57
C HIS A 223 -20.73 3.71 2.28
#